data_AF-A0A3D9LIU8-F1
#
_entry.id   AF-A0A3D9LIU8-F1
#
_cell.length_a   1.000
_cell.length_b   1.000
_cell.length_c   1.000
_cell.angle_alpha   90.00
_cell.angle_beta   90.00
_cell.angle_gamma   90.00
#
_symmetry.space_group_name_H-M   'P 1'
#
loop_
_entity.id
_entity.type
_entity.pdbx_description
1 polymer ?
#
loop_
_entity_poly.entity_id
_entity_poly.type
_entity_poly.pdbx_seq_one_letter_code
_entity_poly.pdbx_strand_id
1 'polypeptide(L)' 'MPQTSSQPKVVTPLWRRRVRYPAGNARLREGFVTRHDRISGTVIVLDDFNGSFWRGPDTDVEVIV' A
#
# COMPACT_ATOMS: atom_id res chain seq x y z
N MET A 1 18.86 10.47 -27.25
CA MET A 1 18.45 9.53 -26.18
C MET A 1 17.54 10.29 -25.23
N PRO A 2 16.23 10.03 -25.14
CA PRO A 2 15.41 10.71 -24.15
C PRO A 2 15.69 10.11 -22.77
N GLN A 3 16.16 10.94 -21.85
CA GLN A 3 16.33 10.58 -20.44
C GLN A 3 14.93 10.44 -19.83
N THR A 4 14.54 9.24 -19.43
CA THR A 4 13.33 9.01 -18.64
C THR A 4 13.53 9.71 -17.32
N SER A 5 12.93 10.89 -17.18
CA SER A 5 12.95 11.64 -15.93
C SER A 5 12.17 10.81 -14.92
N SER A 6 12.89 10.06 -14.08
CA SER A 6 12.35 9.41 -12.89
C SER A 6 11.96 10.51 -11.91
N GLN A 7 10.86 11.18 -12.22
CA GLN A 7 10.21 12.12 -11.34
C GLN A 7 10.04 11.40 -10.00
N PRO A 8 10.60 11.91 -8.89
CA PRO A 8 10.36 11.29 -7.59
C PRO A 8 8.86 11.37 -7.38
N LYS A 9 8.17 10.24 -7.60
CA LYS A 9 6.75 10.09 -7.31
C LYS A 9 6.65 10.55 -5.87
N VAL A 10 5.99 11.68 -5.61
CA VAL A 10 5.77 12.17 -4.26
C VAL A 10 4.91 11.10 -3.59
N VAL A 11 5.57 10.13 -2.95
CA VAL A 11 4.90 9.02 -2.29
C VAL A 11 4.26 9.61 -1.05
N THR A 12 2.99 9.96 -1.18
CA THR A 12 2.21 10.45 -0.05
C THR A 12 2.28 9.37 1.03
N PRO A 13 2.62 9.72 2.29
CA PRO A 13 2.75 8.71 3.33
C PRO A 13 1.42 7.97 3.50
N LEU A 14 1.45 6.65 3.31
CA LEU A 14 0.26 5.79 3.42
C LEU A 14 -0.15 5.50 4.87
N TRP A 15 0.72 5.80 5.84
CA TRP A 15 0.45 5.56 7.27
C TRP A 15 -0.92 6.10 7.71
N ARG A 16 -1.70 5.27 8.42
CA ARG A 16 -3.08 5.54 8.88
C ARG A 16 -4.12 5.76 7.79
N ARG A 17 -3.79 5.57 6.51
CA ARG A 17 -4.79 5.61 5.43
C ARG A 17 -5.54 4.29 5.36
N ARG A 18 -6.83 4.37 5.04
CA ARG A 18 -7.64 3.22 4.66
C ARG A 18 -7.31 2.87 3.21
N VAL A 19 -7.06 1.60 2.94
CA VAL A 19 -6.60 1.12 1.64
C VAL A 19 -7.31 -0.17 1.24
N ARG A 20 -7.37 -0.41 -0.07
CA ARG A 20 -7.62 -1.72 -0.68
C ARG A 20 -6.30 -2.39 -1.02
N TYR A 21 -6.22 -3.70 -0.82
CA TYR A 21 -5.04 -4.52 -1.14
C TYR A 21 -5.45 -5.91 -1.66
N PRO A 22 -4.61 -6.59 -2.46
CA PRO A 22 -4.89 -7.92 -2.96
C PRO A 22 -4.73 -8.96 -1.85
N ALA A 23 -5.83 -9.62 -1.47
CA ALA A 23 -5.79 -10.82 -0.65
C ALA A 23 -5.68 -12.05 -1.55
N GLY A 24 -4.98 -13.10 -1.07
CA GLY A 24 -4.59 -14.30 -1.85
C GLY A 24 -5.73 -15.12 -2.50
N ASN A 25 -6.98 -14.69 -2.36
CA ASN A 25 -8.17 -15.26 -2.98
C ASN A 25 -8.67 -14.46 -4.21
N ALA A 26 -7.79 -13.70 -4.87
CA ALA A 26 -8.11 -12.80 -5.99
C ALA A 26 -9.18 -11.74 -5.69
N ARG A 27 -9.49 -11.53 -4.40
CA ARG A 27 -10.39 -10.47 -3.94
C ARG A 27 -9.57 -9.37 -3.32
N LEU A 28 -9.96 -8.14 -3.63
CA LEU A 28 -9.48 -6.99 -2.88
C LEU A 28 -10.09 -7.02 -1.48
N ARG A 29 -9.26 -6.74 -0.48
CA ARG A 29 -9.67 -6.53 0.90
C ARG A 29 -9.33 -5.12 1.32
N GLU A 30 -9.97 -4.69 2.39
CA GLU A 30 -9.85 -3.35 2.94
C GLU A 30 -9.18 -3.41 4.30
N GLY A 31 -8.41 -2.37 4.61
CA GLY A 31 -7.71 -2.29 5.89
C GLY A 31 -7.02 -0.96 6.07
N PHE A 32 -6.30 -0.83 7.18
CA PHE A 32 -5.55 0.38 7.53
C PHE A 32 -4.05 0.14 7.47
N VAL A 33 -3.31 1.06 6.84
CA VAL A 33 -1.86 0.98 6.81
C VAL A 33 -1.30 1.30 8.21
N THR A 34 -0.71 0.30 8.84
CA THR A 34 -0.08 0.42 10.16
C THR A 34 1.41 0.67 10.09
N ARG A 35 2.05 0.44 8.93
CA ARG A 35 3.46 0.80 8.67
C ARG A 35 3.68 1.05 7.19
N HIS A 36 4.53 2.03 6.88
CA HIS A 36 4.97 2.30 5.52
C HIS A 36 6.48 2.58 5.53
N ASP A 37 7.25 1.64 5.00
CA ASP A 37 8.69 1.77 4.81
C ASP A 37 8.97 2.40 3.44
N ARG A 38 9.29 3.70 3.44
CA ARG A 38 9.49 4.47 2.20
C ARG A 38 10.79 4.13 1.46
N ILE A 39 11.72 3.44 2.11
CA ILE A 39 13.01 3.05 1.50
C ILE A 39 12.79 1.84 0.59
N SER A 40 12.06 0.83 1.09
CA SER A 40 11.73 -0.38 0.35
C SER A 40 10.41 -0.31 -0.41
N GLY A 41 9.57 0.69 -0.15
CA GLY A 41 8.20 0.76 -0.65
C GLY A 41 7.28 -0.30 -0.04
N THR A 42 7.61 -0.84 1.14
CA THR A 42 6.81 -1.87 1.80
C THR A 42 5.75 -1.25 2.69
N VAL A 43 4.52 -1.74 2.62
CA VAL A 43 3.44 -1.40 3.54
C VAL A 43 2.98 -2.62 4.35
N ILE A 44 2.50 -2.36 5.56
CA ILE A 44 1.79 -3.31 6.39
C ILE A 44 0.38 -2.79 6.58
N VAL A 45 -0.61 -3.62 6.25
CA VAL A 45 -2.03 -3.31 6.34
C VAL A 45 -2.67 -4.22 7.40
N LEU A 46 -3.45 -3.64 8.30
CA LEU A 46 -4.33 -4.35 9.22
C LEU A 46 -5.71 -4.52 8.56
N ASP A 47 -6.10 -5.76 8.30
CA ASP A 47 -7.38 -6.16 7.70
C ASP A 47 -8.56 -5.73 8.59
N ASP A 48 -9.55 -5.05 8.00
CA ASP A 48 -10.73 -4.52 8.72
C ASP A 48 -11.68 -5.65 9.16
N PHE A 49 -11.68 -6.78 8.47
CA PHE A 49 -12.64 -7.87 8.69
C PHE A 49 -12.15 -8.90 9.72
N ASN A 50 -10.87 -9.30 9.65
CA ASN A 50 -10.35 -10.37 10.50
C ASN A 50 -9.15 -9.98 11.38
N GLY A 51 -8.71 -8.71 11.33
CA GLY A 51 -7.57 -8.23 12.12
C GLY A 51 -6.23 -8.86 11.76
N SER A 52 -6.14 -9.58 10.63
CA SER A 52 -4.89 -10.14 10.13
C SER A 52 -4.04 -9.06 9.49
N PHE A 53 -2.74 -9.31 9.41
CA PHE A 53 -1.83 -8.41 8.71
C PHE A 53 -1.56 -8.89 7.30
N TRP A 54 -1.63 -7.95 6.36
CA TRP A 54 -1.10 -8.11 5.02
C TRP A 54 0.17 -7.27 4.88
N ARG A 55 1.13 -7.76 4.10
CA ARG A 55 2.38 -7.08 3.78
C ARG A 55 2.64 -7.18 2.29
N GLY A 56 2.95 -6.05 1.66
CA GLY A 56 3.28 -5.99 0.24
C GLY A 56 3.80 -4.62 -0.16
N PRO A 57 4.02 -4.38 -1.46
CA PRO A 57 4.49 -3.10 -1.96
C PRO A 57 3.40 -2.04 -1.90
N ASP A 58 3.77 -0.77 -1.75
CA ASP A 58 2.87 0.38 -1.74
C ASP A 58 2.14 0.57 -3.08
N THR A 59 2.67 -0.01 -4.15
CA THR A 59 2.06 -0.01 -5.49
C THR A 59 0.87 -0.96 -5.62
N ASP A 60 0.77 -1.97 -4.75
CA ASP A 60 -0.33 -2.93 -4.74
C ASP A 60 -1.53 -2.45 -3.90
N VAL A 61 -1.40 -1.30 -3.25
CA VAL A 61 -2.47 -0.74 -2.43
C VAL A 61 -3.08 0.50 -3.07
N GLU A 62 -4.39 0.60 -2.97
CA GLU A 62 -5.17 1.74 -3.42
C GLU A 62 -5.79 2.44 -2.22
N VAL A 63 -5.58 3.75 -2.07
CA VAL A 63 -6.20 4.52 -0.99
C VAL A 63 -7.69 4.68 -1.26
N ILE A 64 -8.53 4.22 -0.33
CA ILE A 64 -9.98 4.40 -0.36
C ILE A 64 -10.35 5.42 0.72
N VAL A 65 -10.94 6.54 0.30
CA VAL A 65 -11.24 7.70 1.15
C VAL A 65 -12.55 7.48 1.89
#